data_AF-A0A6L7XWZ0-F1
#
_entry.id   AF-A0A6L7XWZ0-F1
#
_cell.length_a   1.000
_cell.length_b   1.000
_cell.length_c   1.000
_cell.angle_alpha   90.00
_cell.angle_beta   90.00
_cell.angle_gamma   90.00
#
_symmetry.space_group_name_H-M   'P 1'
#
loop_
_entity.id
_entity.type
_entity.pdbx_description
1 polymer ?
#
loop_
_entity_poly.entity_id
_entity_poly.type
_entity_poly.pdbx_seq_one_letter_code
_entity_poly.pdbx_strand_id
1 'polypeptide(L)'
;MLDEFKREMALKPEIEADYLELDGISEVFDTPRARAVAILNLLRLSYVDGAFEVEEECLLKEIARTFGIDDDRFLLMDNWVKRLVALEEEARGLMNA
;
A
#
# COMPACT_ATOMS: atom_id res chain seq x y z
N MET A 1 2.69 -3.32 -12.15
CA MET A 1 2.41 -3.58 -10.73
C MET A 1 0.92 -3.69 -10.43
N LEU A 2 0.11 -2.62 -10.46
CA LEU A 2 -1.33 -2.74 -10.14
C LEU A 2 -2.08 -3.69 -11.10
N ASP A 3 -1.80 -3.61 -12.40
CA ASP A 3 -2.39 -4.51 -13.39
C ASP A 3 -1.92 -5.96 -13.25
N GLU A 4 -0.70 -6.18 -12.76
CA GLU A 4 -0.18 -7.52 -12.44
C GLU A 4 -0.94 -8.09 -11.24
N PHE A 5 -1.12 -7.31 -10.17
CA PHE A 5 -1.93 -7.72 -9.03
C PHE A 5 -3.38 -8.02 -9.42
N LYS A 6 -4.02 -7.15 -10.21
CA LYS A 6 -5.39 -7.39 -10.70
C LYS A 6 -5.47 -8.71 -11.48
N ARG A 7 -4.47 -9.00 -12.31
CA ARG A 7 -4.38 -10.25 -13.08
C ARG A 7 -4.17 -11.47 -12.19
N GLU A 8 -3.28 -11.39 -11.21
CA GLU A 8 -3.03 -12.47 -10.24
C GLU A 8 -4.27 -12.77 -9.39
N MET A 9 -5.03 -11.73 -9.02
CA MET A 9 -6.27 -11.84 -8.27
C MET A 9 -7.50 -12.23 -9.13
N ALA A 10 -7.30 -12.48 -10.43
CA ALA A 10 -8.37 -12.78 -11.39
C ALA A 10 -9.50 -11.72 -11.41
N LEU A 11 -9.17 -10.46 -11.13
CA LEU A 11 -10.11 -9.35 -11.14
C LEU A 11 -10.34 -8.86 -12.57
N LYS A 12 -11.59 -8.53 -12.91
CA LYS A 12 -11.92 -7.88 -14.18
C LYS A 12 -11.37 -6.45 -14.17
N PRO A 13 -10.83 -5.94 -15.29
CA PRO A 13 -10.20 -4.62 -15.35
C PRO A 13 -11.16 -3.44 -15.12
N GLU A 14 -12.47 -3.68 -15.25
CA GLU A 14 -13.55 -2.68 -15.26
C GLU A 14 -14.17 -2.43 -13.87
N ILE A 15 -13.46 -2.73 -12.77
CA ILE A 15 -13.97 -2.39 -11.43
C ILE A 15 -13.99 -0.86 -11.31
N GLU A 16 -15.16 -0.27 -11.49
CA GLU A 16 -15.45 1.08 -11.01
C GLU A 16 -15.39 1.03 -9.48
N ALA A 17 -14.39 1.69 -8.91
CA ALA A 17 -14.23 1.79 -7.47
C ALA A 17 -15.23 2.82 -6.93
N ASP A 18 -16.51 2.46 -6.93
CA ASP A 18 -17.51 3.13 -6.11
C ASP A 18 -17.15 2.91 -4.63
N TYR A 19 -17.20 3.99 -3.84
CA TYR A 19 -16.94 4.08 -2.39
C TYR A 19 -16.40 2.80 -1.72
N LEU A 20 -15.13 2.84 -1.30
CA LEU A 20 -14.49 1.72 -0.59
C LEU A 20 -15.04 1.57 0.83
N GLU A 21 -15.86 0.54 1.07
CA GLU A 21 -16.22 0.16 2.43
C GLU A 21 -15.07 -0.56 3.14
N LEU A 22 -14.74 -0.09 4.34
CA LEU A 22 -13.69 -0.68 5.20
C LEU A 22 -14.25 -1.60 6.28
N ASP A 23 -15.57 -1.74 6.39
CA ASP A 23 -16.17 -2.62 7.37
C ASP A 23 -15.77 -4.09 7.12
N GLY A 24 -15.53 -4.85 8.19
CA GLY A 24 -15.09 -6.25 8.10
C GLY A 24 -13.66 -6.49 7.58
N ILE A 25 -12.91 -5.47 7.13
CA ILE A 25 -11.53 -5.66 6.64
C ILE A 25 -10.60 -6.25 7.71
N SER A 26 -10.85 -5.95 8.98
CA SER A 26 -10.12 -6.50 10.13
C SER A 26 -10.37 -7.99 10.38
N GLU A 27 -11.46 -8.55 9.83
CA GLU A 27 -11.76 -10.00 9.86
C GLU A 27 -11.01 -10.73 8.75
N VAL A 28 -10.79 -10.07 7.61
CA VAL A 28 -9.98 -10.60 6.49
C VAL A 28 -8.49 -10.62 6.86
N PHE A 29 -8.00 -9.52 7.44
CA PHE A 29 -6.63 -9.43 7.98
C PHE A 29 -6.67 -9.65 9.50
N ASP A 30 -6.91 -10.88 9.89
CA ASP A 30 -7.19 -11.29 11.28
C ASP A 30 -5.97 -11.22 12.22
N THR A 31 -4.74 -11.20 11.68
CA THR A 31 -3.52 -11.12 12.49
C THR A 31 -2.82 -9.76 12.41
N PRO A 32 -2.13 -9.32 13.49
CA PRO A 32 -1.28 -8.13 13.45
C PRO A 32 -0.22 -8.16 12.34
N ARG A 33 0.28 -9.37 12.03
CA ARG A 33 1.24 -9.58 10.93
C ARG A 33 0.58 -9.34 9.57
N ALA A 34 -0.60 -9.92 9.32
CA ALA A 34 -1.31 -9.75 8.06
C ALA A 34 -1.66 -8.28 7.81
N ARG A 35 -2.11 -7.56 8.83
CA ARG A 35 -2.39 -6.11 8.78
C ARG A 35 -1.16 -5.29 8.45
N ALA A 36 -0.03 -5.58 9.10
CA ALA A 36 1.23 -4.90 8.80
C ALA A 36 1.71 -5.15 7.37
N VAL A 37 1.60 -6.40 6.89
CA VAL A 37 1.92 -6.76 5.51
C VAL A 37 1.02 -6.03 4.51
N ALA A 38 -0.29 -5.94 4.79
CA ALA A 38 -1.24 -5.21 3.95
C ALA A 38 -0.84 -3.74 3.80
N ILE A 39 -0.62 -3.03 4.92
CA ILE A 39 -0.21 -1.61 4.89
C ILE A 39 1.11 -1.41 4.14
N LEU A 40 2.11 -2.27 4.35
CA LEU A 40 3.40 -2.15 3.65
C LEU A 40 3.25 -2.32 2.13
N ASN A 41 2.41 -3.24 1.67
CA ASN A 41 2.18 -3.43 0.24
C ASN A 41 1.32 -2.31 -0.36
N LEU A 42 0.35 -1.79 0.40
CA LEU A 42 -0.45 -0.65 -0.04
C LEU A 42 0.39 0.63 -0.16
N LEU A 43 1.24 0.92 0.84
CA LEU A 43 2.22 2.01 0.75
C LEU A 43 3.12 1.85 -0.47
N ARG A 44 3.63 0.64 -0.71
CA ARG A 44 4.49 0.33 -1.87
C ARG A 44 3.77 0.60 -3.19
N LEU A 45 2.48 0.26 -3.28
CA LEU A 45 1.64 0.50 -4.45
C LEU A 45 1.44 1.99 -4.73
N SER A 46 1.24 2.79 -3.69
CA SER A 46 1.08 4.24 -3.83
C SER A 46 2.34 4.97 -4.29
N TYR A 47 3.53 4.38 -4.16
CA TYR A 47 4.77 4.99 -4.70
C TYR A 47 5.07 4.60 -6.16
N VAL A 48 4.20 3.84 -6.84
CA VAL A 48 4.51 3.28 -8.17
C VAL A 48 4.60 4.34 -9.27
N ASP A 49 3.83 5.42 -9.18
CA ASP A 49 3.84 6.54 -10.13
C ASP A 49 4.74 7.71 -9.69
N GLY A 50 5.42 7.56 -8.54
CA GLY A 50 6.36 8.54 -8.00
C GLY A 50 5.72 9.65 -7.16
N ALA A 51 4.40 9.63 -6.93
CA ALA A 51 3.71 10.60 -6.09
C ALA A 51 2.79 9.90 -5.09
N PHE A 52 2.96 10.19 -3.80
CA PHE A 52 2.01 9.77 -2.77
C PHE A 52 1.07 10.95 -2.52
N GLU A 53 -0.10 10.90 -3.16
CA GLU A 53 -1.07 12.00 -3.11
C GLU A 53 -1.84 12.02 -1.79
N VAL A 54 -2.40 13.18 -1.44
CA VAL A 54 -3.07 13.39 -0.14
C VAL A 54 -4.25 12.43 0.04
N GLU A 55 -4.98 12.14 -1.04
CA GLU A 55 -6.10 11.21 -1.05
C GLU A 55 -5.65 9.79 -0.69
N GLU A 56 -4.50 9.35 -1.19
CA GLU A 56 -3.93 8.04 -0.88
C GLU A 56 -3.44 7.98 0.58
N GLU A 57 -2.79 9.05 1.04
CA GLU A 57 -2.36 9.14 2.43
C GLU A 57 -3.55 9.08 3.40
N CYS A 58 -4.64 9.79 3.08
CA CYS A 58 -5.86 9.74 3.87
C CYS A 58 -6.44 8.33 3.92
N LEU A 59 -6.58 7.68 2.77
CA LEU A 59 -7.09 6.31 2.68
C LEU A 59 -6.24 5.32 3.48
N LEU A 60 -4.91 5.34 3.33
CA LEU A 60 -4.04 4.41 4.03
C LEU A 60 -4.02 4.64 5.55
N LYS A 61 -4.18 5.89 6.00
CA LYS A 61 -4.37 6.19 7.44
C LYS A 61 -5.70 5.65 7.97
N GLU A 62 -6.78 5.73 7.20
CA GLU A 62 -8.08 5.15 7.60
C GLU A 62 -8.01 3.62 7.73
N ILE A 63 -7.35 2.95 6.77
CA ILE A 63 -7.10 1.51 6.84
C ILE A 63 -6.21 1.17 8.05
N ALA A 64 -5.12 1.93 8.27
CA ALA A 64 -4.22 1.73 9.40
C ALA A 64 -4.94 1.84 10.75
N ARG A 65 -5.80 2.86 10.91
CA ARG A 65 -6.63 3.03 12.11
C ARG A 65 -7.58 1.85 12.31
N THR A 66 -8.23 1.39 11.24
CA THR A 66 -9.11 0.20 11.27
C THR A 66 -8.35 -1.06 11.72
N PHE A 67 -7.08 -1.16 11.35
CA PHE A 67 -6.18 -2.23 11.77
C PHE A 67 -5.59 -2.08 13.19
N GLY A 68 -5.82 -0.95 13.86
CA GLY A 68 -5.23 -0.65 15.16
C GLY A 68 -3.74 -0.27 15.10
N ILE A 69 -3.31 0.30 13.97
CA ILE A 69 -1.96 0.87 13.79
C ILE A 69 -2.06 2.38 14.07
N ASP A 70 -1.31 2.84 15.06
CA ASP A 70 -1.22 4.26 15.39
C ASP A 70 -0.40 5.07 14.36
N ASP A 71 -0.56 6.40 14.41
CA ASP A 71 0.05 7.32 13.44
C ASP A 71 1.59 7.26 13.47
N ASP A 72 2.21 7.05 14.64
CA ASP A 72 3.67 6.95 14.79
C ASP A 72 4.20 5.69 14.09
N ARG A 73 3.53 4.55 14.32
CA ARG A 73 3.85 3.28 13.67
C ARG A 73 3.59 3.35 12.17
N PHE A 74 2.52 3.99 11.74
CA PHE A 74 2.25 4.24 10.32
C PHE A 74 3.38 5.05 9.68
N LEU A 75 3.80 6.15 10.31
CA LEU A 75 4.89 6.99 9.83
C LEU A 75 6.22 6.23 9.73
N LEU A 76 6.50 5.32 10.65
CA LEU A 76 7.68 4.45 10.56
C LEU A 76 7.61 3.50 9.35
N MET A 77 6.43 2.93 9.09
CA MET A 77 6.19 2.05 7.94
C MET A 77 6.33 2.82 6.62
N ASP A 78 5.71 4.00 6.52
CA ASP A 78 5.83 4.89 5.36
C ASP A 78 7.28 5.26 5.05
N ASN A 79 8.02 5.76 6.04
CA ASN A 79 9.43 6.11 5.88
C ASN A 79 10.31 4.92 5.51
N TRP A 80 9.96 3.70 5.95
CA TRP A 80 10.67 2.50 5.53
C TRP A 80 10.40 2.17 4.06
N VAL A 81 9.15 2.24 3.61
CA VAL A 81 8.78 1.99 2.21
C VAL A 81 9.41 3.03 1.28
N LYS A 82 9.39 4.33 1.63
CA LYS A 82 10.05 5.40 0.87
C LYS A 82 11.53 5.08 0.61
N ARG A 83 12.25 4.66 1.65
CA ARG A 83 13.68 4.29 1.54
C ARG A 83 13.90 3.06 0.68
N LEU A 84 13.01 2.06 0.77
CA LEU A 84 13.08 0.87 -0.08
C LEU A 84 12.89 1.23 -1.55
N VAL A 85 11.90 2.07 -1.88
CA VAL A 85 11.64 2.51 -3.26
C VAL A 85 12.83 3.27 -3.83
N ALA A 86 13.39 4.23 -3.08
CA ALA A 86 14.58 4.97 -3.50
C ALA A 86 15.77 4.03 -3.77
N LEU A 87 16.01 3.05 -2.90
CA LEU A 87 17.09 2.07 -3.09
C LEU A 87 16.90 1.21 -4.34
N GLU A 88 15.66 0.83 -4.66
CA GLU A 88 15.35 0.10 -5.88
C GLU A 88 15.55 0.95 -7.14
N GLU A 89 15.22 2.24 -7.09
CA GLU A 89 15.48 3.18 -8.18
C GLU A 89 16.98 3.36 -8.43
N GLU A 90 17.77 3.52 -7.36
CA GLU A 90 19.24 3.55 -7.43
C GLU A 90 19.79 2.27 -8.09
N ALA A 91 19.30 1.10 -7.66
CA ALA A 91 19.72 -0.18 -8.22
C ALA A 91 19.37 -0.31 -9.72
N ARG A 92 18.17 0.14 -10.14
CA ARG A 92 17.80 0.18 -11.56
C ARG A 92 18.70 1.13 -12.35
N GLY A 93 19.04 2.28 -11.78
CA GLY A 93 19.99 3.22 -12.36
C GLY A 93 21.37 2.59 -12.61
N LEU A 94 21.87 1.79 -11.67
CA LEU A 94 23.15 1.07 -11.82
C LEU A 94 23.11 -0.03 -12.87
N MET A 95 21.99 -0.75 -13.02
CA MET A 95 21.84 -1.84 -13.99
C MET A 95 21.61 -1.35 -15.43
N ASN A 96 21.10 -0.12 -15.59
CA ASN A 96 20.85 0.50 -16.89
C ASN A 96 21.96 1.47 -17.33
N ALA A 97 23.03 1.62 -16.54
CA ALA A 97 24.22 2.41 -16.82
C ALA A 97 25.32 1.57 -17.50
#